data_AF-A0A3D8IAZ8-F1
#
_entry.id   AF-A0A3D8IAZ8-F1
#
_cell.length_a   1.000
_cell.length_b   1.000
_cell.length_c   1.000
_cell.angle_alpha   90.00
_cell.angle_beta   90.00
_cell.angle_gamma   90.00
#
_symmetry.space_group_name_H-M   'P 1'
#
loop_
_entity.id
_entity.type
_entity.pdbx_description
1 polymer ?
#
loop_
_entity_poly.entity_id
_entity_poly.type
_entity_poly.pdbx_seq_one_letter_code
_entity_poly.pdbx_strand_id
1 'polypeptide(L)' 'MYFSYGGDMIRLQDNSRHSNDINLHINTQGYSDGEEVEVRLETQNDNLTLKGRVKDNEIIIRNVFRDKKIQTGKVKVYV' A
#
# COMPACT_ATOMS: atom_id res chain seq x y z
N MET A 1 9.72 -1.21 0.24
CA MET A 1 8.28 -1.13 -0.06
C MET A 1 7.98 -1.92 -1.32
N TYR A 2 6.86 -2.64 -1.36
CA TYR A 2 6.37 -3.34 -2.56
C TYR A 2 4.86 -3.51 -2.50
N PHE A 3 4.25 -3.84 -3.63
CA PHE A 3 2.84 -4.24 -3.71
C PHE A 3 2.70 -5.75 -3.83
N SER A 4 1.60 -6.30 -3.32
CA SER A 4 1.19 -7.69 -3.53
C SER A 4 -0.29 -7.74 -3.92
N TYR A 5 -0.80 -8.91 -4.31
CA TYR A 5 -2.21 -9.11 -4.61
C TYR A 5 -2.76 -10.38 -3.96
N GLY A 6 -4.09 -10.42 -3.81
CA GLY A 6 -4.82 -11.53 -3.22
C GLY A 6 -4.60 -11.70 -1.71
N GLY A 7 -5.26 -12.72 -1.16
CA GLY A 7 -5.12 -13.10 0.26
C GLY A 7 -3.75 -13.70 0.59
N ASP A 8 -3.14 -14.38 -0.38
CA ASP A 8 -1.82 -15.01 -0.26
C ASP A 8 -0.66 -14.00 -0.36
N MET A 9 -0.97 -12.72 -0.59
CA MET A 9 0.02 -11.63 -0.67
C MET A 9 1.12 -11.93 -1.70
N ILE A 10 0.72 -12.41 -2.88
CA ILE A 10 1.65 -12.70 -3.98
C ILE A 10 2.26 -11.39 -4.45
N ARG A 11 3.58 -11.26 -4.35
CA ARG A 11 4.31 -10.05 -4.71
C ARG A 11 4.11 -9.70 -6.19
N LEU A 12 3.74 -8.44 -6.45
CA LEU A 12 3.67 -7.89 -7.81
C LEU A 12 5.08 -7.67 -8.35
N GLN A 13 5.33 -8.23 -9.54
CA GLN A 13 6.60 -8.10 -10.23
C GLN A 13 6.63 -6.87 -11.16
N ASP A 14 5.49 -6.55 -11.77
CA ASP A 14 5.44 -5.53 -12.82
C ASP A 14 4.13 -4.72 -12.73
N ASN A 15 3.03 -5.24 -13.30
CA ASN A 15 1.74 -4.54 -13.34
C ASN A 15 0.60 -5.44 -12.91
N SER A 16 -0.46 -4.86 -12.35
CA SER A 16 -1.73 -5.55 -12.11
C SER A 16 -2.84 -4.99 -12.99
N ARG A 17 -3.69 -5.87 -13.51
CA ARG A 17 -4.95 -5.49 -14.19
C ARG A 17 -6.13 -5.37 -13.21
N HIS A 18 -5.98 -5.88 -11.99
CA HIS A 18 -7.00 -5.89 -10.96
C HIS A 18 -6.48 -5.10 -9.75
N SER A 19 -7.19 -4.03 -9.37
CA SER A 19 -6.79 -3.14 -8.27
C SER A 19 -7.47 -3.45 -6.94
N ASN A 20 -8.55 -4.23 -6.95
CA ASN A 20 -9.44 -4.42 -5.79
C ASN A 20 -8.81 -5.22 -4.64
N ASP A 21 -7.76 -5.98 -4.93
CA ASP A 21 -7.08 -6.89 -4.02
C ASP A 21 -5.58 -6.58 -3.86
N ILE A 22 -5.17 -5.36 -4.20
CA ILE A 22 -3.78 -4.90 -4.06
C ILE A 22 -3.48 -4.57 -2.60
N ASN A 23 -2.40 -5.13 -2.07
CA ASN A 23 -1.88 -4.82 -0.74
C ASN A 23 -0.57 -4.02 -0.86
N LEU A 24 -0.32 -3.15 0.11
CA LEU A 24 0.91 -2.36 0.22
C LEU A 24 1.73 -2.85 1.41
N HIS A 25 3.00 -3.12 1.17
CA HIS A 25 3.99 -3.54 2.16
C HIS A 25 5.08 -2.48 2.31
N ILE A 26 5.29 -1.99 3.54
CA ILE A 26 6.31 -0.99 3.86
C ILE A 26 7.17 -1.56 4.99
N ASN A 27 8.47 -1.68 4.74
CA ASN A 27 9.44 -1.97 5.79
C ASN A 27 9.76 -0.67 6.50
N THR A 28 9.64 -0.64 7.83
CA THR A 28 9.92 0.53 8.65
C THR A 28 11.24 0.34 9.41
N GLN A 29 11.89 1.45 9.74
CA GLN A 29 13.09 1.46 10.59
C GLN A 29 12.98 2.65 11.55
N GLY A 30 13.32 2.43 12.82
CA GLY A 30 13.22 3.47 13.85
C GLY A 30 11.81 3.73 14.39
N TYR A 31 10.84 2.88 14.00
CA TYR A 31 9.48 2.89 14.55
C TYR A 31 9.29 1.74 15.52
N SER A 32 8.47 1.96 16.54
CA SER A 32 8.08 0.95 17.52
C SER A 32 6.82 0.21 17.08
N ASP A 33 6.70 -1.05 17.50
CA ASP A 33 5.46 -1.80 17.32
C ASP A 33 4.27 -1.07 17.94
N GLY A 34 3.19 -0.99 17.18
CA GLY A 34 1.97 -0.28 17.57
C GLY A 34 1.92 1.19 17.15
N GLU A 35 3.01 1.78 16.66
CA GLU A 35 2.99 3.14 16.12
C GLU A 35 2.17 3.22 14.83
N GLU A 36 1.41 4.30 14.68
CA GLU A 36 0.63 4.59 13.47
C GLU A 36 1.44 5.48 12.54
N VAL A 37 1.54 5.06 11.29
CA VAL A 37 2.19 5.81 10.22
C VAL A 37 1.15 6.14 9.16
N GLU A 38 1.12 7.41 8.77
CA GLU A 38 0.31 7.89 7.66
C GLU A 38 1.08 7.70 6.36
N VAL A 39 0.42 7.15 5.36
CA VAL A 39 1.01 6.86 4.05
C VAL A 39 0.18 7.56 2.98
N ARG A 40 0.82 8.39 2.17
CA ARG A 40 0.15 9.07 1.06
C ARG A 40 0.51 8.39 -0.26
N LEU A 41 -0.51 7.89 -0.95
CA LEU A 41 -0.41 7.36 -2.30
C LEU A 41 -0.88 8.43 -3.30
N GLU A 42 0.00 8.87 -4.17
CA GLU A 42 -0.35 9.76 -5.27
C GLU A 42 -0.57 8.94 -6.53
N THR A 43 -1.72 9.14 -7.15
CA THR A 43 -2.10 8.55 -8.44
C THR A 43 -2.23 9.67 -9.48
N GLN A 44 -2.49 9.33 -10.74
CA GLN A 44 -2.56 10.35 -11.79
C GLN A 44 -3.64 11.41 -11.56
N ASN A 45 -4.78 11.02 -10.96
CA ASN A 45 -5.95 11.89 -10.84
C ASN A 45 -6.43 12.07 -9.39
N ASP A 46 -5.80 11.41 -8.42
CA ASP A 46 -6.26 11.39 -7.03
C ASP A 46 -5.12 11.11 -6.04
N ASN A 47 -5.31 11.51 -4.79
CA ASN A 47 -4.42 11.23 -3.67
C ASN A 47 -5.16 10.44 -2.60
N LEU A 48 -4.59 9.31 -2.20
CA LEU A 48 -5.15 8.47 -1.15
C LEU A 48 -4.26 8.53 0.10
N THR A 49 -4.82 8.99 1.21
CA THR A 49 -4.18 8.88 2.52
C THR A 49 -4.62 7.59 3.19
N LEU A 50 -3.65 6.78 3.59
CA LEU A 50 -3.81 5.52 4.30
C LEU A 50 -3.13 5.63 5.66
N LYS A 51 -3.56 4.77 6.58
CA LYS A 51 -2.92 4.63 7.88
C LYS A 51 -2.60 3.17 8.10
N GLY A 52 -1.40 2.92 8.59
CA GLY A 52 -0.92 1.59 8.90
C GLY A 52 -0.24 1.57 10.26
N ARG A 53 -0.36 0.45 10.95
CA ARG A 53 0.25 0.27 12.26
C ARG A 53 1.49 -0.62 12.10
N VAL A 54 2.60 -0.18 12.68
CA VAL A 54 3.86 -0.92 12.65
C VAL A 54 3.73 -2.19 13.47
N LYS A 55 4.19 -3.29 12.90
CA LYS A 55 4.34 -4.57 13.56
C LYS A 55 5.50 -5.32 12.95
N ASP A 56 6.42 -5.83 13.77
CA ASP A 56 7.56 -6.62 13.31
C ASP A 56 8.42 -5.87 12.25
N ASN A 57 8.56 -4.54 12.39
CA ASN A 57 9.20 -3.63 11.41
C ASN A 57 8.53 -3.58 10.03
N GLU A 58 7.25 -3.95 9.93
CA GLU A 58 6.47 -3.88 8.70
C GLU A 58 5.12 -3.18 8.94
N ILE A 59 4.62 -2.55 7.89
CA ILE A 59 3.24 -2.14 7.75
C ILE A 59 2.66 -2.87 6.54
N ILE A 60 1.55 -3.58 6.75
CA ILE A 60 0.77 -4.21 5.69
C ILE A 60 -0.63 -3.59 5.64
N ILE A 61 -0.93 -2.89 4.55
CA ILE A 61 -2.25 -2.32 4.30
C ILE A 61 -2.89 -3.13 3.17
N ARG A 62 -4.00 -3.81 3.45
CA ARG A 62 -4.67 -4.68 2.47
C ARG A 62 -5.69 -3.93 1.63
N ASN A 63 -5.84 -4.36 0.37
CA ASN A 63 -6.84 -3.85 -0.57
C ASN A 63 -6.83 -2.31 -0.69
N VAL A 64 -5.66 -1.70 -0.83
CA VAL A 64 -5.44 -0.25 -0.75
C VAL A 64 -6.25 0.56 -1.76
N PHE A 65 -6.72 -0.06 -2.84
CA PHE A 65 -7.50 0.59 -3.89
C PHE A 65 -8.94 0.09 -3.99
N ARG A 66 -9.39 -0.73 -3.04
CA ARG A 66 -10.76 -1.25 -3.03
C ARG A 66 -11.76 -0.10 -2.93
N ASP A 67 -12.81 -0.19 -3.73
CA ASP A 67 -13.89 0.81 -3.85
C ASP A 67 -13.44 2.19 -4.34
N LYS A 68 -12.21 2.31 -4.86
CA LYS A 68 -11.70 3.55 -5.46
C LYS A 68 -11.73 3.42 -6.98
N LYS A 69 -12.32 4.42 -7.66
CA LYS A 69 -12.19 4.57 -9.11
C LYS A 69 -10.85 5.23 -9.43
N ILE A 70 -9.81 4.42 -9.52
CA ILE A 70 -8.46 4.91 -9.82
C ILE A 70 -8.14 4.57 -11.28
N GLN A 71 -7.76 5.57 -12.08
CA GLN A 71 -6.99 5.29 -13.28
C GLN A 71 -5.56 4.99 -12.81
N THR A 72 -5.21 3.70 -12.77
CA THR A 72 -3.89 3.26 -12.31
C THR A 72 -2.83 3.59 -13.35
N GLY A 73 -2.09 4.67 -13.10
CA GLY A 73 -0.80 4.99 -13.73
C GLY A 73 0.36 4.73 -12.78
N LYS A 74 1.46 5.50 -12.90
CA LYS A 74 2.56 5.46 -11.91
C LYS A 74 2.04 5.92 -10.54
N VAL A 75 2.17 5.08 -9.51
CA VAL A 75 1.85 5.43 -8.11
C VAL A 75 3.14 5.83 -7.39
N LYS A 76 3.10 6.95 -6.68
CA LYS A 76 4.18 7.38 -5.77
C LYS A 76 3.72 7.21 -4.33
N VAL A 77 4.63 6.80 -3.45
CA VAL A 77 4.33 6.57 -2.04
C VAL A 77 5.23 7.44 -1.18
N TYR A 78 4.61 8.13 -0.24
CA TYR A 78 5.26 8.95 0.77
C TYR A 78 4.91 8.40 2.15
N VAL A 79 5.92 8.22 2.99
CA VAL A 79 5.87 7.65 4.35
C VAL A 79 6.58 8.61 5.28
#